data_AF-A0A2A2W5R7-F1
#
_entry.id   AF-A0A2A2W5R7-F1
#
_cell.length_a   1.000
_cell.length_b   1.000
_cell.length_c   1.000
_cell.angle_alpha   90.00
_cell.angle_beta   90.00
_cell.angle_gamma   90.00
#
_symmetry.space_group_name_H-M   'P 1'
#
loop_
_entity.id
_entity.type
_entity.pdbx_description
1 polymer ?
#
loop_
_entity_poly.entity_id
_entity_poly.type
_entity_poly.pdbx_seq_one_letter_code
_entity_poly.pdbx_strand_id
1 'polypeptide(L)'
;MARSKYQAAKKRRLGLQNLETRKMMAGDISVDVDISGSRIDVELTGDSAANGVEVRQINDMLRITGLTQGGAPTTINGGSVQYIPTKMFTGGSWRTLDDLTIKLGSGDDQVVIRDVNMQHHSHSDLKIETGRGNDRITMLDVTVLDDIDLVDHSYDDGNDYWWMRNVDVGDRLEADMGDGADTFVASYTDARTLDIDSGRHNDYVSLFGIDVDNLDVELRSGNDTLRIDASDADDAHLDGGSDHDKLDVNGTGFYANAFDAALASVNFETIYD
;
A
#
# COMPACT_ATOMS: atom_id res chain seq x y z
N MET A 1 64.26 -61.46 5.12
CA MET A 1 62.99 -61.23 5.84
C MET A 1 62.60 -59.76 5.65
N ALA A 2 61.68 -59.46 4.74
CA ALA A 2 61.26 -58.10 4.41
C ALA A 2 59.93 -57.76 5.11
N ARG A 3 59.89 -56.64 5.84
CA ARG A 3 58.70 -56.13 6.55
C ARG A 3 57.86 -55.27 5.59
N SER A 4 56.63 -55.68 5.31
CA SER A 4 55.62 -54.87 4.64
C SER A 4 54.90 -53.99 5.67
N LYS A 5 54.96 -52.66 5.50
CA LYS A 5 54.17 -51.68 6.26
C LYS A 5 52.90 -51.38 5.46
N TYR A 6 51.74 -51.81 5.95
CA TYR A 6 50.45 -51.37 5.43
C TYR A 6 50.18 -49.93 5.89
N GLN A 7 50.22 -48.97 4.96
CA GLN A 7 49.65 -47.63 5.17
C GLN A 7 48.14 -47.72 4.92
N ALA A 8 47.34 -47.64 5.99
CA ALA A 8 45.90 -47.51 5.88
C ALA A 8 45.56 -46.11 5.34
N ALA A 9 44.98 -46.05 4.14
CA ALA A 9 44.49 -44.81 3.54
C ALA A 9 43.35 -44.23 4.39
N LYS A 10 43.60 -43.05 4.98
CA LYS A 10 42.62 -42.30 5.77
C LYS A 10 41.51 -41.81 4.84
N LYS A 11 40.37 -42.51 4.80
CA LYS A 11 39.14 -42.05 4.12
C LYS A 11 38.76 -40.67 4.69
N ARG A 12 39.00 -39.61 3.94
CA ARG A 12 38.43 -38.29 4.22
C ARG A 12 36.94 -38.39 3.94
N ARG A 13 36.11 -38.40 5.00
CA ARG A 13 34.67 -38.20 4.86
C ARG A 13 34.49 -36.76 4.39
N LEU A 14 34.06 -36.58 3.15
CA LEU A 14 33.48 -35.32 2.71
C LEU A 14 32.26 -35.10 3.61
N GLY A 15 32.34 -34.12 4.50
CA GLY A 15 31.17 -33.63 5.20
C GLY A 15 30.25 -33.04 4.14
N LEU A 16 29.21 -33.79 3.78
CA LEU A 16 28.02 -33.19 3.22
C LEU A 16 27.51 -32.27 4.34
N GLN A 17 27.83 -30.99 4.25
CA GLN A 17 27.01 -29.99 4.92
C GLN A 17 25.60 -30.28 4.42
N ASN A 18 24.70 -30.61 5.34
CA ASN A 18 23.29 -30.54 5.03
C ASN A 18 23.09 -29.13 4.47
N LEU A 19 22.61 -29.06 3.23
CA LEU A 19 21.86 -27.89 2.81
C LEU A 19 20.70 -27.82 3.80
N GLU A 20 20.90 -27.12 4.92
CA GLU A 20 19.80 -26.51 5.61
C GLU A 20 19.02 -25.81 4.51
N THR A 21 17.80 -26.30 4.33
CA THR A 21 16.87 -25.86 3.31
C THR A 21 16.96 -24.36 3.25
N ARG A 22 17.59 -23.85 2.19
CA ARG A 22 17.32 -22.53 1.65
C ARG A 22 15.87 -22.52 1.15
N LYS A 23 14.93 -22.78 2.05
CA LYS A 23 13.58 -22.26 2.00
C LYS A 23 13.75 -20.81 2.45
N MET A 24 14.46 -20.04 1.61
CA MET A 24 14.81 -18.66 1.89
C MET A 24 13.51 -17.89 1.79
N MET A 25 13.05 -17.34 2.92
CA MET A 25 12.41 -16.03 3.13
C MET A 25 11.42 -15.47 2.08
N ALA A 26 10.93 -16.26 1.14
CA ALA A 26 9.81 -15.87 0.28
C ALA A 26 8.58 -15.78 1.19
N GLY A 27 7.98 -14.60 1.25
CA GLY A 27 6.68 -14.46 1.90
C GLY A 27 5.62 -15.32 1.22
N ASP A 28 4.57 -15.65 1.95
CA ASP A 28 3.40 -16.34 1.44
C ASP A 28 2.15 -15.58 1.87
N ILE A 29 1.29 -15.32 0.88
CA ILE A 29 0.01 -14.67 1.09
C ILE A 29 -1.08 -15.73 0.95
N SER A 30 -1.81 -15.94 2.02
CA SER A 30 -3.06 -16.68 2.00
C SER A 30 -4.17 -15.81 1.44
N VAL A 31 -5.09 -16.42 0.68
CA VAL A 31 -6.23 -15.73 0.09
C VAL A 31 -7.50 -16.43 0.51
N ASP A 32 -8.37 -15.72 1.22
CA ASP A 32 -9.71 -16.15 1.59
C ASP A 32 -10.76 -15.40 0.77
N VAL A 33 -11.85 -16.10 0.45
CA VAL A 33 -12.95 -15.54 -0.34
C VAL A 33 -14.26 -15.93 0.30
N ASP A 34 -14.98 -14.96 0.85
CA ASP A 34 -16.35 -15.15 1.31
C ASP A 34 -17.33 -14.77 0.18
N ILE A 35 -18.28 -15.66 -0.08
CA ILE A 35 -19.34 -15.43 -1.05
C ILE A 35 -20.65 -15.60 -0.30
N SER A 36 -21.11 -14.48 0.26
CA SER A 36 -22.33 -14.43 1.06
C SER A 36 -23.29 -13.39 0.49
N GLY A 37 -24.60 -13.60 0.66
CA GLY A 37 -25.59 -12.61 0.17
C GLY A 37 -25.36 -12.30 -1.31
N SER A 38 -25.32 -11.02 -1.71
CA SER A 38 -24.99 -10.55 -3.07
C SER A 38 -23.50 -10.24 -3.29
N ARG A 39 -22.64 -10.61 -2.35
CA ARG A 39 -21.30 -10.04 -2.19
C ARG A 39 -20.21 -11.08 -2.46
N ILE A 40 -19.02 -10.58 -2.73
CA ILE A 40 -17.78 -11.35 -2.82
C ILE A 40 -16.76 -10.52 -2.06
N ASP A 41 -16.32 -11.04 -0.92
CA ASP A 41 -15.38 -10.36 -0.04
C ASP A 41 -14.05 -11.11 -0.15
N VAL A 42 -12.96 -10.39 -0.34
CA VAL A 42 -11.65 -10.97 -0.59
C VAL A 42 -10.68 -10.49 0.47
N GLU A 43 -10.08 -11.42 1.21
CA GLU A 43 -9.03 -11.12 2.19
C GLU A 43 -7.71 -11.77 1.77
N LEU A 44 -6.64 -10.98 1.70
CA LEU A 44 -5.27 -11.42 1.52
C LEU A 44 -4.55 -11.26 2.86
N THR A 45 -3.95 -12.33 3.38
CA THR A 45 -3.15 -12.29 4.62
C THR A 45 -1.75 -12.83 4.36
N GLY A 46 -0.74 -11.97 4.48
CA GLY A 46 0.68 -12.28 4.42
C GLY A 46 1.21 -12.93 5.70
N ASP A 47 2.41 -13.50 5.61
CA ASP A 47 3.19 -13.95 6.74
C ASP A 47 4.16 -12.87 7.23
N SER A 48 4.96 -13.13 8.26
CA SER A 48 5.89 -12.13 8.82
C SER A 48 7.19 -11.94 8.01
N ALA A 49 7.19 -12.31 6.74
CA ALA A 49 8.31 -12.10 5.83
C ALA A 49 7.97 -10.95 4.87
N ALA A 50 8.94 -10.53 4.07
CA ALA A 50 8.71 -9.52 3.04
C ALA A 50 7.79 -10.11 1.94
N ASN A 51 6.58 -9.57 1.83
CA ASN A 51 5.52 -9.99 0.93
C ASN A 51 5.35 -8.98 -0.22
N GLY A 52 5.26 -9.48 -1.44
CA GLY A 52 4.94 -8.67 -2.61
C GLY A 52 3.71 -9.21 -3.32
N VAL A 53 2.71 -8.36 -3.59
CA VAL A 53 1.49 -8.75 -4.30
C VAL A 53 1.02 -7.69 -5.29
N GLU A 54 0.59 -8.15 -6.46
CA GLU A 54 -0.22 -7.39 -7.41
C GLU A 54 -1.64 -7.94 -7.41
N VAL A 55 -2.63 -7.10 -7.11
CA VAL A 55 -4.05 -7.35 -7.36
C VAL A 55 -4.47 -6.54 -8.57
N ARG A 56 -4.83 -7.23 -9.64
CA ARG A 56 -5.26 -6.58 -10.88
C ARG A 56 -6.58 -7.15 -11.35
N GLN A 57 -7.56 -6.30 -11.64
CA GLN A 57 -8.78 -6.76 -12.29
C GLN A 57 -8.57 -6.88 -13.80
N ILE A 58 -8.96 -8.03 -14.36
CA ILE A 58 -8.91 -8.32 -15.79
C ILE A 58 -10.26 -8.92 -16.19
N ASN A 59 -11.11 -8.08 -16.78
CA ASN A 59 -12.54 -8.38 -17.00
C ASN A 59 -13.25 -8.62 -15.65
N ASP A 60 -14.05 -9.70 -15.56
CA ASP A 60 -14.80 -10.08 -14.36
C ASP A 60 -13.96 -10.93 -13.37
N MET A 61 -12.64 -10.76 -13.34
CA MET A 61 -11.74 -11.49 -12.44
C MET A 61 -10.66 -10.61 -11.82
N LEU A 62 -10.40 -10.77 -10.53
CA LEU A 62 -9.14 -10.39 -9.91
C LEU A 62 -8.09 -11.44 -10.23
N ARG A 63 -6.95 -10.99 -10.76
CA ARG A 63 -5.71 -11.75 -10.86
C ARG A 63 -4.79 -11.27 -9.76
N ILE A 64 -4.59 -12.12 -8.76
CA ILE A 64 -3.67 -11.89 -7.63
C ILE A 64 -2.35 -12.58 -7.97
N THR A 65 -1.25 -11.84 -8.01
CA THR A 65 0.07 -12.34 -8.43
C THR A 65 1.10 -12.04 -7.36
N GLY A 66 1.88 -13.05 -6.96
CA GLY A 66 3.03 -12.85 -6.09
C GLY A 66 4.17 -12.12 -6.83
N LEU A 67 4.72 -11.10 -6.20
CA LEU A 67 5.87 -10.32 -6.70
C LEU A 67 7.16 -10.81 -6.07
N THR A 68 8.31 -10.34 -6.57
CA THR A 68 9.59 -10.61 -5.92
C THR A 68 9.84 -9.55 -4.86
N GLN A 69 9.87 -9.97 -3.59
CA GLN A 69 10.09 -9.12 -2.43
C GLN A 69 11.03 -9.86 -1.45
N GLY A 70 11.86 -9.13 -0.69
CA GLY A 70 12.85 -9.75 0.20
C GLY A 70 13.88 -10.67 -0.49
N GLY A 71 14.04 -10.56 -1.81
CA GLY A 71 14.97 -11.37 -2.60
C GLY A 71 14.42 -12.71 -3.12
N ALA A 72 13.12 -13.01 -2.94
CA ALA A 72 12.48 -14.19 -3.49
C ALA A 72 11.03 -13.90 -3.95
N PRO A 73 10.43 -14.71 -4.84
CA PRO A 73 9.04 -14.55 -5.22
C PRO A 73 8.10 -14.92 -4.08
N THR A 74 7.21 -14.00 -3.69
CA THR A 74 6.09 -14.28 -2.81
C THR A 74 5.16 -15.30 -3.46
N THR A 75 4.64 -16.23 -2.66
CA THR A 75 3.64 -17.19 -3.11
C THR A 75 2.23 -16.75 -2.71
N ILE A 76 1.24 -17.15 -3.49
CA ILE A 76 -0.20 -16.90 -3.27
C ILE A 76 -0.87 -18.25 -3.06
N ASN A 77 -1.27 -18.57 -1.83
CA ASN A 77 -1.72 -19.90 -1.42
C ASN A 77 -0.74 -21.01 -1.89
N GLY A 78 0.57 -20.76 -1.75
CA GLY A 78 1.64 -21.65 -2.23
C GLY A 78 1.84 -21.73 -3.75
N GLY A 79 1.03 -21.01 -4.54
CA GLY A 79 1.20 -20.81 -5.99
C GLY A 79 1.87 -19.48 -6.32
N SER A 80 1.91 -19.08 -7.60
CA SER A 80 2.39 -17.74 -8.00
C SER A 80 1.27 -16.78 -8.40
N VAL A 81 0.09 -17.30 -8.71
CA VAL A 81 -1.07 -16.54 -9.16
C VAL A 81 -2.35 -17.23 -8.69
N GLN A 82 -3.34 -16.45 -8.27
CA GLN A 82 -4.72 -16.87 -8.01
C GLN A 82 -5.70 -16.00 -8.80
N TYR A 83 -6.82 -16.60 -9.24
CA TYR A 83 -7.91 -15.90 -9.91
C TYR A 83 -9.18 -15.98 -9.07
N ILE A 84 -9.83 -14.84 -8.86
CA ILE A 84 -11.10 -14.74 -8.13
C ILE A 84 -12.10 -14.02 -9.03
N PRO A 85 -13.34 -14.51 -9.19
CA PRO A 85 -14.36 -13.76 -9.92
C PRO A 85 -14.71 -12.47 -9.16
N THR A 86 -14.73 -11.32 -9.85
CA THR A 86 -15.34 -10.08 -9.33
C THR A 86 -16.83 -10.03 -9.59
N LYS A 87 -17.35 -10.95 -10.43
CA LYS A 87 -18.75 -11.06 -10.76
C LYS A 87 -19.12 -12.49 -11.10
N MET A 88 -20.18 -13.01 -10.48
CA MET A 88 -20.67 -14.36 -10.77
C MET A 88 -22.18 -14.48 -10.61
N PHE A 89 -22.80 -15.36 -11.39
CA PHE A 89 -24.22 -15.68 -11.28
C PHE A 89 -24.40 -17.05 -10.63
N THR A 90 -24.97 -17.09 -9.43
CA THR A 90 -25.19 -18.33 -8.68
C THR A 90 -26.50 -18.26 -7.90
N GLY A 91 -27.19 -19.39 -7.76
CA GLY A 91 -28.45 -19.45 -7.02
C GLY A 91 -29.56 -18.53 -7.57
N GLY A 92 -29.50 -18.15 -8.85
CA GLY A 92 -30.47 -17.25 -9.47
C GLY A 92 -30.25 -15.76 -9.19
N SER A 93 -29.08 -15.36 -8.68
CA SER A 93 -28.75 -13.96 -8.39
C SER A 93 -27.29 -13.66 -8.77
N TRP A 94 -27.03 -12.39 -9.07
CA TRP A 94 -25.65 -11.90 -9.24
C TRP A 94 -24.97 -11.75 -7.88
N ARG A 95 -23.66 -11.99 -7.89
CA ARG A 95 -22.70 -11.65 -6.86
C ARG A 95 -21.64 -10.76 -7.49
N THR A 96 -21.19 -9.75 -6.76
CA THR A 96 -20.16 -8.81 -7.20
C THR A 96 -19.20 -8.54 -6.07
N LEU A 97 -17.96 -8.21 -6.41
CA LEU A 97 -16.94 -7.74 -5.47
C LEU A 97 -17.54 -6.63 -4.60
N ASP A 98 -17.37 -6.79 -3.29
CA ASP A 98 -17.76 -5.84 -2.27
C ASP A 98 -16.51 -5.31 -1.59
N ASP A 99 -15.87 -6.13 -0.77
CA ASP A 99 -14.68 -5.72 -0.02
C ASP A 99 -13.40 -6.38 -0.53
N LEU A 100 -12.31 -5.64 -0.47
CA LEU A 100 -10.95 -6.14 -0.67
C LEU A 100 -10.08 -5.69 0.50
N THR A 101 -9.65 -6.65 1.31
CA THR A 101 -8.75 -6.42 2.44
C THR A 101 -7.40 -7.09 2.18
N ILE A 102 -6.30 -6.37 2.42
CA ILE A 102 -4.94 -6.88 2.31
C ILE A 102 -4.20 -6.59 3.62
N LYS A 103 -3.66 -7.61 4.26
CA LYS A 103 -2.93 -7.52 5.53
C LYS A 103 -1.60 -8.24 5.40
N LEU A 104 -0.47 -7.55 5.41
CA LEU A 104 0.84 -8.18 5.12
C LEU A 104 1.71 -8.41 6.36
N GLY A 105 1.53 -7.60 7.41
CA GLY A 105 1.96 -7.92 8.77
C GLY A 105 3.32 -7.34 9.14
N SER A 106 4.42 -7.99 8.78
CA SER A 106 5.76 -7.43 9.03
C SER A 106 6.73 -7.87 7.96
N GLY A 107 7.76 -7.05 7.72
CA GLY A 107 8.70 -7.20 6.64
C GLY A 107 8.53 -6.04 5.67
N ASP A 108 9.54 -5.77 4.85
CA ASP A 108 9.41 -4.75 3.80
C ASP A 108 8.44 -5.28 2.73
N ASP A 109 7.22 -4.77 2.72
CA ASP A 109 6.11 -5.28 1.94
C ASP A 109 5.83 -4.42 0.69
N GLN A 110 5.17 -5.02 -0.30
CA GLN A 110 4.79 -4.33 -1.53
C GLN A 110 3.39 -4.74 -1.99
N VAL A 111 2.51 -3.75 -2.11
CA VAL A 111 1.16 -3.90 -2.68
C VAL A 111 1.04 -3.08 -3.95
N VAL A 112 0.51 -3.71 -5.00
CA VAL A 112 0.13 -3.04 -6.25
C VAL A 112 -1.33 -3.35 -6.56
N ILE A 113 -2.18 -2.32 -6.58
CA ILE A 113 -3.58 -2.42 -7.02
C ILE A 113 -3.72 -1.76 -8.39
N ARG A 114 -4.35 -2.46 -9.33
CA ARG A 114 -4.53 -1.94 -10.69
C ARG A 114 -5.85 -2.32 -11.34
N ASP A 115 -6.46 -1.35 -12.03
CA ASP A 115 -7.66 -1.54 -12.86
C ASP A 115 -8.88 -2.05 -12.05
N VAL A 116 -8.87 -1.94 -10.71
CA VAL A 116 -9.88 -2.52 -9.81
C VAL A 116 -11.10 -1.60 -9.73
N ASN A 117 -12.29 -2.18 -9.89
CA ASN A 117 -13.57 -1.48 -9.76
C ASN A 117 -14.46 -2.18 -8.73
N MET A 118 -14.83 -1.44 -7.68
CA MET A 118 -15.65 -1.85 -6.54
C MET A 118 -16.88 -0.94 -6.40
N GLN A 119 -17.64 -0.76 -7.49
CA GLN A 119 -18.78 0.18 -7.56
C GLN A 119 -20.17 -0.47 -7.36
N HIS A 120 -20.25 -1.65 -6.75
CA HIS A 120 -21.47 -2.45 -6.79
C HIS A 120 -22.30 -2.47 -5.51
N HIS A 121 -21.72 -2.11 -4.38
CA HIS A 121 -22.47 -1.99 -3.13
C HIS A 121 -22.07 -0.72 -2.38
N SER A 122 -22.99 -0.21 -1.58
CA SER A 122 -22.86 1.08 -0.88
C SER A 122 -21.94 1.04 0.35
N HIS A 123 -21.10 0.03 0.47
CA HIS A 123 -20.15 -0.22 1.57
C HIS A 123 -18.99 -1.05 1.03
N SER A 124 -18.68 -0.88 -0.26
CA SER A 124 -17.60 -1.62 -0.91
C SER A 124 -16.29 -0.91 -0.58
N ASP A 125 -15.50 -1.52 0.31
CA ASP A 125 -14.31 -0.92 0.91
C ASP A 125 -13.01 -1.60 0.45
N LEU A 126 -11.97 -0.79 0.24
CA LEU A 126 -10.60 -1.27 0.05
C LEU A 126 -9.76 -0.94 1.28
N LYS A 127 -9.24 -1.98 1.92
CA LYS A 127 -8.33 -1.84 3.06
C LYS A 127 -6.97 -2.45 2.80
N ILE A 128 -5.90 -1.71 3.08
CA ILE A 128 -4.52 -2.19 3.03
C ILE A 128 -3.84 -1.90 4.37
N GLU A 129 -3.40 -2.96 5.04
CA GLU A 129 -2.59 -2.93 6.26
C GLU A 129 -1.22 -3.56 5.94
N THR A 130 -0.16 -2.75 5.88
CA THR A 130 1.19 -3.28 5.58
C THR A 130 1.88 -3.75 6.86
N GLY A 131 1.75 -2.99 7.94
CA GLY A 131 2.35 -3.30 9.22
C GLY A 131 3.84 -2.96 9.21
N ARG A 132 4.67 -3.64 10.01
CA ARG A 132 6.04 -3.15 10.22
C ARG A 132 6.97 -3.37 9.03
N GLY A 133 7.68 -2.36 8.55
CA GLY A 133 8.68 -2.52 7.50
C GLY A 133 8.97 -1.23 6.77
N ASN A 134 9.71 -1.28 5.66
CA ASN A 134 9.65 -0.20 4.68
C ASN A 134 8.75 -0.66 3.55
N ASP A 135 7.51 -0.21 3.56
CA ASP A 135 6.48 -0.75 2.69
C ASP A 135 6.21 0.15 1.49
N ARG A 136 5.55 -0.43 0.51
CA ARG A 136 5.19 0.26 -0.71
C ARG A 136 3.79 -0.09 -1.15
N ILE A 137 2.95 0.94 -1.25
CA ILE A 137 1.62 0.84 -1.85
C ILE A 137 1.64 1.57 -3.20
N THR A 138 1.11 0.92 -4.23
CA THR A 138 0.93 1.52 -5.54
C THR A 138 -0.49 1.28 -6.04
N MET A 139 -1.23 2.35 -6.31
CA MET A 139 -2.59 2.28 -6.84
C MET A 139 -2.70 2.97 -8.20
N LEU A 140 -3.35 2.29 -9.14
CA LEU A 140 -3.42 2.70 -10.54
C LEU A 140 -4.79 2.39 -11.12
N ASP A 141 -5.54 3.42 -11.51
CA ASP A 141 -6.84 3.24 -12.17
C ASP A 141 -7.77 2.39 -11.27
N VAL A 142 -8.04 2.89 -10.05
CA VAL A 142 -8.81 2.21 -9.01
C VAL A 142 -10.07 3.00 -8.71
N THR A 143 -11.21 2.32 -8.57
CA THR A 143 -12.46 2.96 -8.17
C THR A 143 -13.16 2.17 -7.08
N VAL A 144 -13.48 2.82 -5.96
CA VAL A 144 -14.09 2.24 -4.76
C VAL A 144 -15.31 3.09 -4.38
N LEU A 145 -16.47 2.47 -4.11
CA LEU A 145 -17.70 3.25 -3.90
C LEU A 145 -17.81 3.89 -2.53
N ASP A 146 -17.20 3.30 -1.51
CA ASP A 146 -17.27 3.81 -0.14
C ASP A 146 -15.88 4.25 0.30
N ASP A 147 -15.14 3.45 1.07
CA ASP A 147 -13.89 3.90 1.67
C ASP A 147 -12.62 3.20 1.12
N ILE A 148 -11.52 3.95 1.11
CA ILE A 148 -10.15 3.40 1.04
C ILE A 148 -9.43 3.71 2.35
N ASP A 149 -9.02 2.66 3.05
CA ASP A 149 -8.20 2.74 4.26
C ASP A 149 -6.79 2.20 3.97
N LEU A 150 -5.80 3.08 4.00
CA LEU A 150 -4.39 2.72 3.96
C LEU A 150 -3.80 2.95 5.34
N VAL A 151 -3.33 1.88 5.98
CA VAL A 151 -2.90 1.93 7.37
C VAL A 151 -1.56 1.24 7.51
N ASP A 152 -0.58 2.00 7.99
CA ASP A 152 0.52 1.46 8.76
C ASP A 152 0.26 1.72 10.26
N HIS A 153 0.86 0.91 11.13
CA HIS A 153 0.70 1.02 12.56
C HIS A 153 1.56 2.17 13.10
N SER A 154 0.98 3.05 13.91
CA SER A 154 1.62 4.19 14.62
C SER A 154 2.83 3.89 15.54
N TYR A 155 3.37 2.67 15.54
CA TYR A 155 4.59 2.28 16.24
C TYR A 155 5.62 1.63 15.31
N ASP A 156 5.34 1.58 14.01
CA ASP A 156 6.36 1.30 13.04
C ASP A 156 7.30 2.50 12.89
N ASP A 157 8.56 2.24 12.55
CA ASP A 157 9.56 3.26 12.23
C ASP A 157 10.05 3.09 10.79
N GLY A 158 9.11 2.68 9.92
CA GLY A 158 9.28 2.42 8.51
C GLY A 158 9.71 3.64 7.71
N ASN A 159 9.93 3.47 6.42
CA ASN A 159 10.02 4.61 5.51
C ASN A 159 9.20 4.22 4.29
N ASP A 160 7.94 4.61 4.34
CA ASP A 160 6.88 4.08 3.54
C ASP A 160 6.69 4.92 2.29
N TYR A 161 6.35 4.24 1.20
CA TYR A 161 6.17 4.89 -0.08
C TYR A 161 4.83 4.54 -0.69
N TRP A 162 3.89 5.47 -0.60
CA TRP A 162 2.54 5.31 -1.11
C TRP A 162 2.33 6.20 -2.31
N TRP A 163 2.01 5.59 -3.45
CA TRP A 163 1.82 6.30 -4.71
C TRP A 163 0.52 5.88 -5.37
N MET A 164 -0.33 6.85 -5.67
CA MET A 164 -1.61 6.62 -6.31
C MET A 164 -1.82 7.53 -7.51
N ARG A 165 -2.47 6.97 -8.53
CA ARG A 165 -2.87 7.74 -9.70
C ARG A 165 -4.20 7.27 -10.28
N ASN A 166 -5.07 8.21 -10.61
CA ASN A 166 -6.41 7.93 -11.12
C ASN A 166 -7.19 7.05 -10.14
N VAL A 167 -7.44 7.58 -8.95
CA VAL A 167 -8.18 6.89 -7.88
C VAL A 167 -9.47 7.66 -7.61
N ASP A 168 -10.60 6.96 -7.61
CA ASP A 168 -11.93 7.54 -7.38
C ASP A 168 -12.57 6.81 -6.18
N VAL A 169 -12.90 7.56 -5.13
CA VAL A 169 -13.42 7.07 -3.86
C VAL A 169 -14.74 7.76 -3.56
N GLY A 170 -15.83 7.00 -3.37
CA GLY A 170 -17.15 7.63 -3.23
C GLY A 170 -17.39 8.31 -1.88
N ASP A 171 -16.62 7.96 -0.83
CA ASP A 171 -16.63 8.66 0.46
C ASP A 171 -15.22 9.08 0.89
N ARG A 172 -14.48 8.24 1.62
CA ARG A 172 -13.24 8.68 2.27
C ARG A 172 -12.02 7.90 1.82
N LEU A 173 -10.95 8.61 1.53
CA LEU A 173 -9.60 8.05 1.45
C LEU A 173 -8.84 8.47 2.71
N GLU A 174 -8.47 7.51 3.54
CA GLU A 174 -7.59 7.72 4.69
C GLU A 174 -6.22 7.08 4.42
N ALA A 175 -5.18 7.84 4.76
CA ALA A 175 -3.80 7.40 4.70
C ALA A 175 -3.10 7.68 6.04
N ASP A 176 -3.00 6.67 6.89
CA ASP A 176 -2.23 6.69 8.15
C ASP A 176 -0.89 5.98 7.93
N MET A 177 0.18 6.75 7.73
CA MET A 177 1.48 6.22 7.31
C MET A 177 2.35 5.66 8.45
N GLY A 178 1.89 5.66 9.70
CA GLY A 178 2.72 5.19 10.82
C GLY A 178 3.70 6.24 11.32
N ASP A 179 4.83 5.86 11.93
CA ASP A 179 5.97 6.79 12.05
C ASP A 179 7.04 6.39 11.03
N GLY A 180 7.81 7.34 10.54
CA GLY A 180 8.79 7.04 9.50
C GLY A 180 9.19 8.27 8.74
N ALA A 181 10.21 8.18 7.88
CA ALA A 181 10.43 9.26 6.91
C ALA A 181 9.68 8.90 5.63
N ASP A 182 8.42 9.28 5.59
CA ASP A 182 7.43 8.71 4.69
C ASP A 182 7.21 9.56 3.44
N THR A 183 6.62 8.92 2.43
CA THR A 183 6.29 9.58 1.17
C THR A 183 4.91 9.18 0.70
N PHE A 184 4.00 10.15 0.71
CA PHE A 184 2.68 10.05 0.10
C PHE A 184 2.61 10.85 -1.18
N VAL A 185 2.14 10.24 -2.26
CA VAL A 185 1.93 10.92 -3.53
C VAL A 185 0.60 10.52 -4.13
N ALA A 186 -0.30 11.48 -4.26
CA ALA A 186 -1.58 11.32 -4.93
C ALA A 186 -1.67 12.18 -6.19
N SER A 187 -2.24 11.62 -7.25
CA SER A 187 -2.42 12.32 -8.52
C SER A 187 -3.72 11.95 -9.20
N TYR A 188 -4.54 12.94 -9.56
CA TYR A 188 -5.86 12.69 -10.16
C TYR A 188 -6.71 11.78 -9.26
N THR A 189 -6.89 12.23 -8.02
CA THR A 189 -7.67 11.51 -7.00
C THR A 189 -8.95 12.28 -6.71
N ASP A 190 -10.10 11.60 -6.76
CA ASP A 190 -11.42 12.13 -6.42
C ASP A 190 -11.91 11.42 -5.16
N ALA A 191 -12.35 12.17 -4.16
CA ALA A 191 -12.93 11.65 -2.92
C ALA A 191 -13.84 12.69 -2.26
N ARG A 192 -14.81 12.29 -1.42
CA ARG A 192 -15.49 13.28 -0.56
C ARG A 192 -14.53 13.80 0.51
N THR A 193 -13.77 12.91 1.11
CA THR A 193 -12.79 13.25 2.15
C THR A 193 -11.46 12.61 1.82
N LEU A 194 -10.38 13.40 1.89
CA LEU A 194 -9.01 12.92 1.86
C LEU A 194 -8.36 13.29 3.19
N ASP A 195 -7.99 12.28 3.97
CA ASP A 195 -7.32 12.40 5.26
C ASP A 195 -5.94 11.75 5.15
N ILE A 196 -4.90 12.47 5.56
CA ILE A 196 -3.51 12.04 5.51
C ILE A 196 -2.86 12.37 6.85
N ASP A 197 -2.43 11.34 7.57
CA ASP A 197 -1.54 11.44 8.73
C ASP A 197 -0.19 10.81 8.34
N SER A 198 0.85 11.64 8.17
CA SER A 198 2.19 11.13 7.86
C SER A 198 2.96 10.68 9.10
N GLY A 199 2.44 10.95 10.29
CA GLY A 199 3.12 10.62 11.53
C GLY A 199 4.36 11.45 11.79
N ARG A 200 5.35 10.84 12.45
CA ARG A 200 6.57 11.53 12.91
C ARG A 200 7.73 11.26 11.96
N HIS A 201 8.74 12.15 12.05
CA HIS A 201 9.97 12.27 11.26
C HIS A 201 9.75 13.13 10.02
N ASN A 202 10.69 13.14 9.07
CA ASN A 202 10.63 14.11 7.97
C ASN A 202 9.89 13.49 6.78
N ASP A 203 8.68 13.96 6.55
CA ASP A 203 7.77 13.41 5.57
C ASP A 203 7.65 14.25 4.32
N TYR A 204 7.21 13.59 3.25
CA TYR A 204 6.92 14.24 1.98
C TYR A 204 5.53 13.85 1.47
N VAL A 205 4.63 14.82 1.45
CA VAL A 205 3.28 14.67 0.90
C VAL A 205 3.17 15.50 -0.38
N SER A 206 2.75 14.87 -1.47
CA SER A 206 2.54 15.55 -2.76
C SER A 206 1.17 15.24 -3.33
N LEU A 207 0.34 16.26 -3.44
CA LEU A 207 -1.01 16.19 -3.98
C LEU A 207 -1.05 16.94 -5.31
N PHE A 208 -1.49 16.27 -6.36
CA PHE A 208 -1.58 16.85 -7.69
C PHE A 208 -2.91 16.55 -8.37
N GLY A 209 -3.70 17.58 -8.68
CA GLY A 209 -4.97 17.35 -9.37
C GLY A 209 -5.93 16.52 -8.53
N ILE A 210 -6.00 16.76 -7.22
CA ILE A 210 -7.06 16.16 -6.40
C ILE A 210 -8.35 16.97 -6.53
N ASP A 211 -9.49 16.33 -6.34
CA ASP A 211 -10.82 16.94 -6.30
C ASP A 211 -11.54 16.36 -5.08
N VAL A 212 -11.69 17.15 -4.01
CA VAL A 212 -12.29 16.68 -2.76
C VAL A 212 -13.24 17.68 -2.12
N ASP A 213 -14.19 17.23 -1.31
CA ASP A 213 -14.98 18.17 -0.49
C ASP A 213 -14.14 18.60 0.74
N ASN A 214 -13.52 17.64 1.44
CA ASN A 214 -12.73 17.89 2.64
C ASN A 214 -11.31 17.34 2.48
N LEU A 215 -10.32 18.20 2.66
CA LEU A 215 -8.91 17.85 2.69
C LEU A 215 -8.35 18.07 4.10
N ASP A 216 -7.87 17.01 4.74
CA ASP A 216 -7.11 17.09 5.99
C ASP A 216 -5.72 16.48 5.78
N VAL A 217 -4.69 17.21 6.20
CA VAL A 217 -3.29 16.76 6.14
C VAL A 217 -2.61 17.12 7.45
N GLU A 218 -2.19 16.11 8.19
CA GLU A 218 -1.46 16.23 9.46
C GLU A 218 -0.04 15.65 9.30
N LEU A 219 0.99 16.50 9.36
CA LEU A 219 2.41 16.09 9.22
C LEU A 219 3.12 15.80 10.57
N ARG A 220 2.39 15.96 11.67
CA ARG A 220 2.82 15.80 13.07
C ARG A 220 4.17 16.42 13.45
N SER A 221 5.29 15.70 13.43
CA SER A 221 6.55 16.21 13.98
C SER A 221 7.72 15.84 13.10
N GLY A 222 8.43 16.83 12.59
CA GLY A 222 9.32 16.61 11.47
C GLY A 222 9.76 17.91 10.82
N ASN A 223 10.67 17.82 9.87
CA ASN A 223 10.89 18.93 8.95
C ASN A 223 10.23 18.53 7.63
N ASP A 224 8.92 18.74 7.58
CA ASP A 224 8.05 18.12 6.61
C ASP A 224 7.90 18.98 5.36
N THR A 225 7.46 18.34 4.29
CA THR A 225 7.18 19.03 3.04
C THR A 225 5.85 18.58 2.48
N LEU A 226 4.91 19.51 2.45
CA LEU A 226 3.65 19.37 1.73
C LEU A 226 3.72 20.16 0.44
N ARG A 227 3.41 19.49 -0.67
CA ARG A 227 3.28 20.09 -1.99
C ARG A 227 1.89 19.86 -2.53
N ILE A 228 1.20 20.93 -2.92
CA ILE A 228 -0.16 20.86 -3.47
C ILE A 228 -0.24 21.68 -4.75
N ASP A 229 -0.70 21.07 -5.83
CA ASP A 229 -0.76 21.71 -7.14
C ASP A 229 -1.95 21.24 -7.97
N ALA A 230 -2.57 22.17 -8.71
CA ALA A 230 -3.74 21.93 -9.55
C ALA A 230 -4.94 21.26 -8.84
N SER A 231 -5.12 21.49 -7.55
CA SER A 231 -6.09 20.76 -6.70
C SER A 231 -7.32 21.58 -6.31
N ASP A 232 -8.45 20.91 -6.07
CA ASP A 232 -9.71 21.48 -5.57
C ASP A 232 -10.09 20.88 -4.22
N ALA A 233 -10.58 21.73 -3.32
CA ALA A 233 -11.05 21.38 -1.98
C ALA A 233 -12.08 22.42 -1.50
N ASP A 234 -13.27 21.99 -1.06
CA ASP A 234 -14.27 22.90 -0.48
C ASP A 234 -13.86 23.37 0.93
N ASP A 235 -13.36 22.45 1.75
CA ASP A 235 -12.75 22.69 3.05
C ASP A 235 -11.36 22.06 3.10
N ALA A 236 -10.38 22.81 3.59
CA ALA A 236 -8.99 22.36 3.66
C ALA A 236 -8.39 22.74 5.01
N HIS A 237 -7.77 21.75 5.65
CA HIS A 237 -6.98 21.89 6.86
C HIS A 237 -5.60 21.26 6.60
N LEU A 238 -4.55 22.08 6.65
CA LEU A 238 -3.18 21.64 6.42
C LEU A 238 -2.35 21.98 7.65
N ASP A 239 -1.91 20.99 8.41
CA ASP A 239 -1.11 21.17 9.62
C ASP A 239 0.31 20.62 9.41
N GLY A 240 1.29 21.54 9.36
CA GLY A 240 2.72 21.17 9.33
C GLY A 240 3.20 20.54 10.64
N GLY A 241 2.47 20.76 11.73
CA GLY A 241 2.77 20.15 13.01
C GLY A 241 3.86 20.89 13.79
N SER A 242 4.92 20.19 14.16
CA SER A 242 6.03 20.74 14.94
C SER A 242 7.36 20.57 14.22
N ASP A 243 8.25 21.54 14.47
CA ASP A 243 9.61 21.68 13.94
C ASP A 243 9.71 22.66 12.76
N HIS A 244 10.12 22.28 11.55
CA HIS A 244 10.33 23.25 10.48
C HIS A 244 9.80 22.78 9.13
N ASP A 245 8.59 23.24 8.83
CA ASP A 245 7.76 22.66 7.79
C ASP A 245 7.65 23.57 6.58
N LYS A 246 7.46 22.94 5.42
CA LYS A 246 7.39 23.61 4.13
C LYS A 246 6.10 23.29 3.41
N LEU A 247 5.42 24.35 2.99
CA LEU A 247 4.28 24.27 2.09
C LEU A 247 4.68 24.84 0.72
N ASP A 248 4.65 24.00 -0.32
CA ASP A 248 4.87 24.38 -1.72
C ASP A 248 3.55 24.33 -2.51
N VAL A 249 2.99 25.51 -2.81
CA VAL A 249 1.74 25.63 -3.58
C VAL A 249 2.00 26.03 -5.04
N ASN A 250 3.26 26.09 -5.45
CA ASN A 250 3.74 26.63 -6.72
C ASN A 250 4.06 25.57 -7.77
N GLY A 251 3.54 24.35 -7.59
CA GLY A 251 4.19 23.12 -8.03
C GLY A 251 4.63 23.05 -9.49
N THR A 252 3.87 23.54 -10.47
CA THR A 252 4.24 23.33 -11.88
C THR A 252 3.91 24.48 -12.83
N GLY A 253 3.23 25.52 -12.36
CA GLY A 253 2.81 26.66 -13.20
C GLY A 253 1.81 26.29 -14.30
N PHE A 254 1.20 25.10 -14.27
CA PHE A 254 0.19 24.68 -15.25
C PHE A 254 -1.23 25.09 -14.83
N TYR A 255 -1.62 24.85 -13.57
CA TYR A 255 -2.92 25.24 -13.02
C TYR A 255 -2.77 25.61 -11.55
N ALA A 256 -3.47 26.65 -11.10
CA ALA A 256 -3.52 27.02 -9.69
C ALA A 256 -4.49 26.10 -8.94
N ASN A 257 -4.30 25.96 -7.62
CA ASN A 257 -5.30 25.36 -6.74
C ASN A 257 -6.59 26.20 -6.77
N ALA A 258 -7.75 25.55 -6.67
CA ALA A 258 -9.05 26.20 -6.61
C ALA A 258 -9.39 26.73 -5.20
N PHE A 259 -8.55 26.41 -4.21
CA PHE A 259 -8.59 26.93 -2.85
C PHE A 259 -7.26 27.63 -2.47
N ASP A 260 -7.30 28.47 -1.43
CA ASP A 260 -6.11 29.14 -0.89
C ASP A 260 -5.43 28.26 0.15
N ALA A 261 -4.49 27.43 -0.31
CA ALA A 261 -3.76 26.50 0.55
C ALA A 261 -2.93 27.22 1.63
N ALA A 262 -2.46 28.46 1.40
CA ALA A 262 -1.73 29.21 2.42
C ALA A 262 -2.67 29.65 3.55
N LEU A 263 -3.91 30.05 3.25
CA LEU A 263 -4.92 30.38 4.26
C LEU A 263 -5.45 29.15 5.01
N ALA A 264 -5.49 27.99 4.37
CA ALA A 264 -5.85 26.70 4.97
C ALA A 264 -4.76 26.12 5.90
N SER A 265 -3.55 26.69 5.84
CA SER A 265 -2.38 26.14 6.51
C SER A 265 -2.15 26.67 7.92
N VAL A 266 -1.68 25.79 8.81
CA VAL A 266 -1.17 26.09 10.13
C VAL A 266 0.20 25.42 10.32
N ASN A 267 1.04 26.02 11.17
CA ASN A 267 2.36 25.49 11.53
C ASN A 267 3.32 25.20 10.36
N PHE A 268 3.30 26.02 9.31
CA PHE A 268 4.35 26.04 8.29
C PHE A 268 5.25 27.27 8.46
N GLU A 269 6.55 27.06 8.70
CA GLU A 269 7.53 28.15 8.79
C GLU A 269 7.90 28.73 7.43
N THR A 270 7.78 27.92 6.37
CA THR A 270 8.08 28.34 5.00
C THR A 270 6.93 28.01 4.06
N ILE A 271 6.40 29.03 3.38
CA ILE A 271 5.38 28.88 2.35
C ILE A 271 5.95 29.42 1.03
N TYR A 272 5.86 28.63 -0.04
CA TYR A 272 6.21 29.01 -1.41
C TYR A 272 4.93 29.19 -2.23
N ASP A 273 4.53 30.46 -2.44
CA ASP A 273 3.27 30.90 -3.04
C ASP A 273 3.37 31.56 -4.42
#